data_AF-A0A1Y2DSG4-F1
#
_entry.id   AF-A0A1Y2DSG4-F1
#
_cell.length_a   1.000
_cell.length_b   1.000
_cell.length_c   1.000
_cell.angle_alpha   90.00
_cell.angle_beta   90.00
_cell.angle_gamma   90.00
#
_symmetry.space_group_name_H-M   'P 1'
#
loop_
_entity.id
_entity.type
_entity.pdbx_description
1 polymer ?
#
loop_
_entity_poly.entity_id
_entity_poly.type
_entity_poly.pdbx_seq_one_letter_code
_entity_poly.pdbx_strand_id
1 'polypeptide(L)' 'MQFSTLSIMTLACTAFAAAAPVEPRDAACNIAVAASEVSCIKGCGKNEGCITDCTLTAVSAYLKCAGF' A
#
# COMPACT_ATOMS: atom_id res chain seq x y z
N MET A 1 21.32 30.56 -4.71
CA MET A 1 19.84 30.53 -4.81
C MET A 1 19.54 29.98 -6.20
N GLN A 2 18.76 28.94 -6.48
CA GLN A 2 17.74 28.19 -5.77
C GLN A 2 17.38 26.99 -6.68
N PHE A 3 17.30 25.77 -6.11
CA PHE A 3 16.37 24.65 -6.38
C PHE A 3 15.71 24.54 -7.78
N SER A 4 15.70 23.41 -8.50
CA SER A 4 15.43 22.06 -8.03
C SER A 4 15.85 21.01 -9.07
N THR A 5 16.50 19.97 -8.56
CA THR A 5 16.57 18.62 -9.11
C THR A 5 15.19 18.09 -9.52
N LEU A 6 14.89 18.09 -10.82
CA LEU A 6 13.89 17.20 -11.41
C LEU A 6 14.52 15.80 -11.50
N SER A 7 14.64 15.17 -10.33
CA SER A 7 14.99 13.76 -10.21
C SER A 7 13.90 12.93 -10.87
N ILE A 8 14.23 12.38 -12.02
CA ILE A 8 14.04 10.97 -12.41
C ILE A 8 13.18 10.21 -11.37
N MET A 9 11.87 10.35 -11.47
CA MET A 9 10.91 9.53 -10.74
C MET A 9 9.94 8.95 -11.77
N THR A 10 10.53 8.33 -12.80
CA THR A 10 9.82 7.57 -13.83
C THR A 10 9.31 6.28 -13.19
N LEU A 11 8.19 6.43 -12.48
CA LEU A 11 7.02 5.57 -12.54
C LEU A 11 7.29 4.07 -12.84
N ALA A 12 7.98 3.39 -11.93
CA ALA A 12 7.94 1.92 -11.86
C ALA A 12 6.68 1.49 -11.11
N CYS A 13 5.50 1.62 -11.74
CA CYS A 13 4.25 1.04 -11.25
C CYS A 13 3.45 0.41 -12.40
N THR A 14 4.11 -0.28 -13.32
CA THR A 14 3.44 -1.18 -14.27
C THR A 14 3.47 -2.60 -13.75
N ALA A 15 2.65 -2.87 -12.73
CA ALA A 15 2.29 -4.23 -12.31
C ALA A 15 0.90 -4.24 -11.66
N PHE A 16 -0.08 -3.58 -12.28
CA PHE A 16 -1.50 -3.82 -12.00
C PHE A 16 -2.12 -4.43 -13.26
N ALA A 17 -1.74 -5.67 -13.57
CA ALA A 17 -2.47 -6.49 -14.51
C ALA A 17 -3.45 -7.37 -13.72
N ALA A 18 -4.68 -6.85 -13.60
CA ALA A 18 -5.92 -7.58 -13.36
C ALA A 18 -6.01 -8.44 -12.08
N ALA A 19 -5.92 -7.82 -10.91
CA ALA A 19 -6.78 -8.28 -9.81
C ALA A 19 -8.20 -7.82 -10.18
N ALA A 20 -9.06 -8.76 -10.60
CA ALA A 20 -10.49 -8.50 -10.69
C ALA A 20 -10.94 -7.75 -9.43
N PRO A 21 -11.82 -6.74 -9.52
CA PRO A 21 -12.32 -6.08 -8.33
C PRO A 21 -13.06 -7.13 -7.53
N VAL A 22 -12.39 -7.71 -6.53
CA VAL A 22 -13.05 -8.35 -5.41
C VAL A 22 -13.89 -7.24 -4.83
N GLU A 23 -15.18 -7.23 -5.15
CA GLU A 23 -16.13 -6.31 -4.56
C GLU A 23 -15.86 -6.33 -3.06
N PRO A 24 -15.43 -5.20 -2.48
CA PRO A 24 -15.11 -5.17 -1.08
C PRO A 24 -16.40 -5.42 -0.35
N ARG A 25 -16.53 -6.61 0.23
CA ARG A 25 -17.67 -6.98 1.08
C ARG A 25 -17.89 -5.92 2.17
N ASP A 26 -16.82 -5.22 2.55
CA ASP A 26 -16.82 -4.05 3.43
C ASP A 26 -15.83 -2.97 2.96
N ALA A 27 -16.29 -2.07 2.08
CA ALA A 27 -15.45 -1.00 1.51
C ALA A 27 -14.82 -0.08 2.57
N ALA A 28 -15.55 0.18 3.66
CA ALA A 28 -15.05 0.99 4.78
C ALA A 28 -13.88 0.29 5.50
N CYS A 29 -13.98 -1.03 5.69
CA CYS A 29 -12.90 -1.83 6.26
C CYS A 29 -11.63 -1.77 5.38
N ASN A 30 -11.77 -1.94 4.07
CA ASN A 30 -10.63 -1.89 3.15
C ASN A 30 -9.96 -0.52 3.11
N ILE A 31 -10.73 0.58 3.16
CA ILE A 31 -10.17 1.94 3.22
C ILE A 31 -9.40 2.16 4.52
N ALA A 32 -9.90 1.65 5.66
CA ALA A 32 -9.21 1.76 6.94
C ALA A 32 -7.89 0.96 6.97
N VAL A 33 -7.88 -0.24 6.38
CA VAL A 33 -6.67 -1.07 6.25
C VAL A 33 -5.65 -0.39 5.32
N ALA A 34 -6.08 0.12 4.17
CA ALA A 34 -5.22 0.87 3.25
C ALA A 34 -4.58 2.10 3.91
N ALA A 35 -5.36 2.88 4.66
CA ALA A 35 -4.85 4.06 5.37
C ALA A 35 -3.80 3.68 6.45
N SER A 36 -4.01 2.55 7.12
CA SER A 36 -3.08 2.00 8.11
C SER A 36 -1.79 1.50 7.47
N GLU A 37 -1.91 0.78 6.34
CA GLU A 37 -0.77 0.31 5.55
C GLU A 37 0.10 1.48 5.06
N VAL A 38 -0.52 2.51 4.47
CA VAL A 38 0.19 3.70 3.98
C VAL A 38 0.89 4.43 5.13
N SER A 39 0.26 4.55 6.30
CA SER A 39 0.90 5.16 7.47
C SER A 39 2.09 4.35 7.97
N CYS A 40 1.97 3.02 7.99
CA CYS A 40 3.05 2.11 8.38
C CYS A 40 4.24 2.23 7.41
N ILE A 41 3.99 2.14 6.09
CA ILE A 41 5.01 2.26 5.04
C ILE A 41 5.70 3.63 5.09
N LYS A 42 4.95 4.72 5.34
CA LYS A 42 5.55 6.05 5.50
C LYS A 42 6.52 6.11 6.69
N GLY A 43 6.24 5.39 7.77
CA GLY A 43 7.15 5.27 8.91
C GLY A 43 8.42 4.46 8.62
N CYS A 44 8.37 3.54 7.67
CA CYS A 44 9.49 2.67 7.29
C CYS A 44 10.56 3.34 6.41
N GLY A 45 10.27 4.48 5.78
CA GLY A 45 11.19 5.15 4.88
C GLY A 45 11.56 4.30 3.66
N LYS A 46 12.81 3.80 3.61
CA LYS A 46 13.32 2.92 2.53
C LYS A 46 13.68 1.51 3.00
N ASN A 47 13.32 1.14 4.22
CA ASN A 47 13.63 -0.19 4.74
C ASN A 47 12.65 -1.21 4.14
N GLU A 48 13.12 -2.00 3.18
CA GLU A 48 12.33 -3.00 2.46
C GLU A 48 11.74 -4.07 3.40
N GLY A 49 12.46 -4.46 4.45
CA GLY A 49 11.97 -5.41 5.45
C GLY A 49 10.79 -4.86 6.24
N CYS A 50 10.86 -3.58 6.62
CA CYS A 50 9.79 -2.89 7.32
C CYS A 50 8.54 -2.71 6.42
N ILE A 51 8.74 -2.34 5.15
CA ILE A 51 7.65 -2.22 4.18
C ILE A 51 6.95 -3.57 3.99
N THR A 52 7.73 -4.65 3.86
CA THR A 52 7.20 -6.01 3.71
C THR A 52 6.37 -6.43 4.93
N ASP A 53 6.83 -6.10 6.14
CA ASP A 53 6.11 -6.40 7.39
C ASP A 53 4.78 -5.63 7.49
N CYS A 54 4.79 -4.34 7.12
CA CYS A 54 3.57 -3.52 7.02
C CYS A 54 2.57 -4.12 6.03
N THR A 55 3.03 -4.55 4.85
CA THR A 55 2.16 -5.14 3.82
C THR A 55 1.64 -6.51 4.24
N LEU A 56 2.44 -7.38 4.88
CA LEU A 56 1.97 -8.67 5.43
C LEU A 56 0.85 -8.49 6.48
N THR A 57 1.01 -7.49 7.34
CA THR A 57 0.00 -7.11 8.33
C THR A 57 -1.28 -6.60 7.64
N ALA A 58 -1.14 -5.76 6.62
CA ALA A 58 -2.27 -5.26 5.84
C ALA A 58 -3.01 -6.38 5.12
N VAL A 59 -2.32 -7.33 4.47
CA VAL A 59 -2.93 -8.51 3.81
C VAL A 59 -3.78 -9.31 4.80
N SER A 60 -3.25 -9.56 6.00
CA SER A 60 -4.00 -10.27 7.04
C SER A 60 -5.26 -9.52 7.46
N ALA A 61 -5.22 -8.19 7.49
CA ALA A 61 -6.39 -7.36 7.79
C ALA A 61 -7.39 -7.32 6.63
N TYR A 62 -6.93 -7.27 5.36
CA TYR A 62 -7.79 -7.39 4.19
C TYR A 62 -8.53 -8.73 4.14
N LEU A 63 -7.88 -9.83 4.51
CA LEU A 63 -8.53 -11.14 4.60
C LEU A 63 -9.67 -11.13 5.65
N LYS A 64 -9.45 -10.49 6.80
CA LYS A 64 -10.51 -10.29 7.81
C LYS A 64 -11.66 -9.42 7.27
N CYS A 65 -11.36 -8.34 6.54
CA CYS A 65 -12.37 -7.50 5.89
C CYS A 65 -13.18 -8.28 4.82
N ALA A 66 -12.55 -9.23 4.14
CA ALA A 66 -13.20 -10.12 3.19
C ALA A 66 -14.04 -11.23 3.87
N GLY A 67 -13.86 -11.43 5.19
CA GLY A 67 -14.58 -12.42 5.98
C GLY A 67 -14.03 -13.84 5.88
N PHE A 68 -12.71 -13.96 5.68
CA PHE A 68 -11.94 -15.21 5.80
C PHE A 68 -11.43 -15.45 7.22
#